data_AF-A0A521Z2N0-F1
#
_entry.id   AF-A0A521Z2N0-F1
#
_cell.length_a   1.000
_cell.length_b   1.000
_cell.length_c   1.000
_cell.angle_alpha   90.00
_cell.angle_beta   90.00
_cell.angle_gamma   90.00
#
_symmetry.space_group_name_H-M   'P 1'
#
loop_
_entity.id
_entity.type
_entity.pdbx_description
1 polymer ?
#
loop_
_entity_poly.entity_id
_entity_poly.type
_entity_poly.pdbx_seq_one_letter_code
_entity_poly.pdbx_strand_id
1 'polypeptide(L)'
;MTRTPLRRICIALAGLGAFSLAFGAPAARPADDDESDLPLTVRSNYVAPIVGPADDTAYARGALGLVRHGYGRASLFVAWRVMQLPPGALARESHDRKTDWLHVGLPRPQRDGDQIEQWLRVRGELVQQAPAVAPDYFRQEKRKLEGIGEFDATVGQCGPHAYAFATQTLRELKADAALTDDDRRTWIAGQDAVFARCSWVPGTGPAPALPALLPASAAARLRQLNAYQHAAALFYGDDYAAARREFDAIAAVPGHPMRPWAALGALRCLVREAVRDAEWEAATDDAWNKRKLRDDAYRAAIAPAAARRRARLDASAKDFSARMKAAEADASLAVVRDAMRYTARRASLQLTPWVVMDLAMKALDLPLTNPYTVGALDLFQELYPRVAPDRPVGDLAADLRKYAWFDFVVTVQGCSDVPKAPDAAICDAEHAHAQARWQETKHNAWLLATLMTARQPSAADLPAAEAARAVPAERPEWASLQFYAARVLRAQGREADARTALEAVAASPTLHKRERPLVEAALRAR
;
A
#
# COMPACT_ATOMS: atom_id res chain seq x y z
N MET A 1 -66.83 23.66 46.87
CA MET A 1 -66.22 25.01 46.75
C MET A 1 -64.73 24.78 46.48
N THR A 2 -64.10 25.08 45.35
CA THR A 2 -64.38 25.96 44.20
C THR A 2 -63.58 25.47 42.97
N ARG A 3 -64.29 25.31 41.84
CA ARG A 3 -63.96 25.55 40.41
C ARG A 3 -62.58 25.18 39.81
N THR A 4 -62.64 24.32 38.77
CA THR A 4 -61.77 24.17 37.57
C THR A 4 -61.66 25.49 36.75
N PRO A 5 -60.72 25.71 35.78
CA PRO A 5 -60.45 24.81 34.63
C PRO A 5 -59.03 24.74 34.00
N LEU A 6 -58.87 23.67 33.21
CA LEU A 6 -58.01 23.36 32.04
C LEU A 6 -57.03 24.40 31.45
N ARG A 7 -55.83 23.90 31.10
CA ARG A 7 -55.25 23.87 29.72
C ARG A 7 -54.12 22.82 29.69
N ARG A 8 -54.27 21.72 28.92
CA ARG A 8 -53.56 21.44 27.63
C ARG A 8 -52.02 21.43 27.83
N ILE A 9 -51.21 20.39 27.59
CA ILE A 9 -51.12 19.44 26.46
C ILE A 9 -50.18 18.27 26.84
N CYS A 10 -50.61 17.04 26.49
CA CYS A 10 -49.88 15.79 26.21
C CYS A 10 -48.38 15.65 26.57
N ILE A 11 -48.05 14.72 27.48
CA ILE A 11 -46.82 13.92 27.41
C ILE A 11 -47.25 12.46 27.53
N ALA A 12 -47.37 11.77 26.40
CA ALA A 12 -47.65 10.34 26.34
C ALA A 12 -46.33 9.57 26.29
N LEU A 13 -46.28 8.49 27.09
CA LEU A 13 -45.24 7.48 27.17
C LEU A 13 -44.82 6.92 25.80
N ALA A 14 -43.51 6.91 25.52
CA ALA A 14 -42.84 5.84 24.77
C ALA A 14 -41.31 5.98 24.84
N GLY A 15 -40.63 4.88 25.17
CA GLY A 15 -39.32 4.55 24.58
C GLY A 15 -38.08 5.03 25.32
N LEU A 16 -37.67 4.26 26.33
CA LEU A 16 -36.25 4.08 26.64
C LEU A 16 -35.59 3.43 25.41
N GLY A 17 -35.01 4.26 24.53
CA GLY A 17 -34.37 3.88 23.28
C GLY A 17 -32.87 4.10 23.32
N ALA A 18 -32.12 2.98 23.24
CA ALA A 18 -30.84 2.81 22.57
C ALA A 18 -29.88 4.02 22.50
N PHE A 19 -28.90 4.04 23.40
CA PHE A 19 -27.61 4.68 23.13
C PHE A 19 -26.83 3.78 22.17
N SER A 20 -27.17 3.87 20.89
CA SER A 20 -26.40 3.27 19.79
C SER A 20 -25.06 3.99 19.70
N LEU A 21 -23.98 3.35 20.17
CA LEU A 21 -22.64 3.63 19.66
C LEU A 21 -22.61 3.13 18.21
N ALA A 22 -23.05 4.00 17.30
CA ALA A 22 -22.94 3.82 15.88
C ALA A 22 -21.44 3.82 15.51
N PHE A 23 -20.82 2.63 15.53
CA PHE A 23 -19.73 2.36 14.62
C PHE A 23 -20.35 2.28 13.22
N GLY A 24 -20.51 3.45 12.61
CA GLY A 24 -20.77 3.52 11.19
C GLY A 24 -19.71 2.70 10.48
N ALA A 25 -20.15 1.85 9.56
CA ALA A 25 -19.35 1.57 8.36
C ALA A 25 -18.67 2.90 7.95
N PRO A 26 -17.41 2.90 7.48
CA PRO A 26 -16.85 4.12 6.92
C PRO A 26 -17.91 4.61 5.93
N ALA A 27 -18.49 5.77 6.22
CA ALA A 27 -19.34 6.43 5.27
C ALA A 27 -18.52 6.38 3.99
N ALA A 28 -19.06 5.78 2.93
CA ALA A 28 -18.52 6.00 1.61
C ALA A 28 -18.28 7.51 1.56
N ARG A 29 -17.00 7.92 1.52
CA ARG A 29 -16.67 9.34 1.30
C ARG A 29 -17.54 9.73 0.11
N PRO A 30 -18.25 10.87 0.17
CA PRO A 30 -19.02 11.32 -0.97
C PRO A 30 -18.15 11.17 -2.20
N ALA A 31 -18.65 10.39 -3.16
CA ALA A 31 -18.07 10.33 -4.48
C ALA A 31 -18.11 11.75 -5.03
N ASP A 32 -16.98 12.19 -5.58
CA ASP A 32 -16.77 13.47 -6.25
C ASP A 32 -16.97 14.72 -5.38
N ASP A 33 -15.86 15.22 -4.81
CA ASP A 33 -15.58 16.64 -4.53
C ASP A 33 -14.12 16.82 -4.03
N ASP A 34 -13.15 16.10 -4.60
CA ASP A 34 -11.75 16.13 -4.13
C ASP A 34 -10.86 16.85 -5.16
N GLU A 35 -10.89 18.19 -5.15
CA GLU A 35 -10.11 19.09 -6.02
C GLU A 35 -8.58 18.96 -5.90
N SER A 36 -8.07 18.07 -5.04
CA SER A 36 -6.64 17.81 -4.95
C SER A 36 -6.19 16.89 -6.10
N ASP A 37 -4.98 17.09 -6.64
CA ASP A 37 -4.38 16.26 -7.71
C ASP A 37 -3.44 15.17 -7.19
N LEU A 38 -3.17 15.14 -5.88
CA LEU A 38 -2.25 14.17 -5.25
C LEU A 38 -2.84 12.76 -5.05
N PRO A 39 -2.04 11.68 -5.04
CA PRO A 39 -2.54 10.34 -4.72
C PRO A 39 -3.19 10.25 -3.32
N LEU A 40 -4.24 9.43 -3.19
CA LEU A 40 -4.89 9.12 -1.90
C LEU A 40 -3.89 8.66 -0.83
N THR A 41 -2.80 8.01 -1.20
CA THR A 41 -1.71 7.56 -0.30
C THR A 41 -0.95 8.71 0.38
N VAL A 42 -0.85 9.87 -0.27
CA VAL A 42 -0.34 11.11 0.34
C VAL A 42 -1.36 11.68 1.33
N ARG A 43 -2.66 11.49 1.06
CA ARG A 43 -3.79 12.00 1.87
C ARG A 43 -4.19 11.06 3.02
N SER A 44 -3.94 9.76 2.87
CA SER A 44 -4.34 8.69 3.78
C SER A 44 -3.24 8.49 4.81
N ASN A 45 -3.42 9.19 5.94
CA ASN A 45 -2.66 8.96 7.16
C ASN A 45 -3.01 7.57 7.73
N TYR A 46 -2.21 6.56 7.38
CA TYR A 46 -2.38 5.22 7.93
C TYR A 46 -1.92 5.23 9.40
N VAL A 47 -2.93 5.28 10.29
CA VAL A 47 -2.88 5.11 11.76
C VAL A 47 -2.56 6.37 12.58
N ALA A 48 -3.63 7.05 13.04
CA ALA A 48 -3.79 7.99 14.19
C ALA A 48 -2.79 9.15 14.44
N PRO A 49 -3.30 10.30 14.93
CA PRO A 49 -3.39 11.49 14.11
C PRO A 49 -2.00 11.96 13.63
N ILE A 50 -1.53 11.39 12.53
CA ILE A 50 -0.42 11.96 11.77
C ILE A 50 -0.94 13.27 11.16
N VAL A 51 -0.28 14.38 11.47
CA VAL A 51 -0.69 15.70 11.01
C VAL A 51 -0.08 15.91 9.63
N GLY A 52 -0.90 16.12 8.59
CA GLY A 52 -0.40 16.53 7.27
C GLY A 52 -0.23 18.06 7.18
N PRO A 53 0.29 18.58 6.07
CA PRO A 53 0.21 20.00 5.77
C PRO A 53 -1.26 20.42 5.65
N ALA A 54 -1.51 21.72 5.77
CA ALA A 54 -2.88 22.21 5.80
C ALA A 54 -3.56 22.21 4.41
N ASP A 55 -2.75 22.22 3.35
CA ASP A 55 -3.11 22.12 1.93
C ASP A 55 -2.02 21.28 1.22
N ASP A 56 -2.31 20.01 0.94
CA ASP A 56 -1.33 19.08 0.37
C ASP A 56 -0.86 19.51 -1.02
N THR A 57 -1.76 20.04 -1.86
CA THR A 57 -1.46 20.40 -3.26
C THR A 57 -0.55 21.61 -3.32
N ALA A 58 -0.89 22.68 -2.58
CA ALA A 58 -0.06 23.87 -2.50
C ALA A 58 1.32 23.54 -1.89
N TYR A 59 1.35 22.67 -0.88
CA TYR A 59 2.58 22.22 -0.23
C TYR A 59 3.52 21.50 -1.20
N ALA A 60 3.01 20.55 -1.99
CA ALA A 60 3.78 19.84 -3.01
C ALA A 60 4.28 20.75 -4.15
N ARG A 61 3.58 21.85 -4.43
CA ARG A 61 3.96 22.87 -5.42
C ARG A 61 4.92 23.93 -4.87
N GLY A 62 5.31 23.84 -3.61
CA GLY A 62 6.34 24.68 -2.98
C GLY A 62 5.84 25.72 -1.98
N ALA A 63 4.53 25.79 -1.69
CA ALA A 63 4.00 26.63 -0.62
C ALA A 63 4.06 25.87 0.73
N LEU A 64 5.27 25.74 1.31
CA LEU A 64 5.49 24.88 2.47
C LEU A 64 4.85 25.37 3.78
N GLY A 65 4.62 26.68 3.94
CA GLY A 65 4.10 27.22 5.20
C GLY A 65 4.97 26.83 6.40
N LEU A 66 4.37 26.22 7.44
CA LEU A 66 5.08 25.70 8.61
C LEU A 66 5.27 24.18 8.52
N VAL A 67 6.48 23.74 8.18
CA VAL A 67 6.91 22.34 8.28
C VAL A 67 6.99 21.94 9.75
N ARG A 68 6.42 20.78 10.13
CA ARG A 68 6.37 20.33 11.54
C ARG A 68 7.01 18.96 11.72
N HIS A 69 7.67 18.75 12.86
CA HIS A 69 8.29 17.46 13.19
C HIS A 69 7.28 16.30 13.32
N GLY A 70 6.01 16.62 13.61
CA GLY A 70 4.91 15.65 13.67
C GLY A 70 4.29 15.31 12.31
N TYR A 71 4.83 15.83 11.21
CA TYR A 71 4.37 15.47 9.88
C TYR A 71 4.72 14.02 9.52
N GLY A 72 3.87 13.40 8.72
CA GLY A 72 4.12 12.07 8.18
C GLY A 72 5.36 12.05 7.28
N ARG A 73 6.00 10.88 7.14
CA ARG A 73 7.25 10.73 6.36
C ARG A 73 7.11 11.23 4.93
N ALA A 74 5.95 11.00 4.29
CA ALA A 74 5.69 11.47 2.94
C ALA A 74 5.63 13.01 2.84
N SER A 75 4.99 13.68 3.79
CA SER A 75 4.95 15.14 3.84
C SER A 75 6.34 15.72 4.12
N LEU A 76 7.11 15.12 5.04
CA LEU A 76 8.49 15.55 5.30
C LEU A 76 9.42 15.31 4.11
N PHE A 77 9.22 14.23 3.35
CA PHE A 77 9.90 14.01 2.07
C PHE A 77 9.56 15.12 1.06
N VAL A 78 8.28 15.48 0.92
CA VAL A 78 7.87 16.57 0.01
C VAL A 78 8.52 17.89 0.42
N ALA A 79 8.57 18.20 1.72
CA ALA A 79 9.27 19.37 2.25
C ALA A 79 10.74 19.36 1.85
N TRP A 80 11.42 18.24 2.10
CA TRP A 80 12.82 18.06 1.74
C TRP A 80 13.03 18.30 0.25
N ARG A 81 12.24 17.65 -0.61
CA ARG A 81 12.36 17.76 -2.08
C ARG A 81 12.16 19.20 -2.56
N VAL A 82 11.15 19.89 -2.03
CA VAL A 82 10.91 21.31 -2.35
C VAL A 82 12.13 22.17 -1.99
N MET A 83 12.73 21.95 -0.82
CA MET A 83 13.91 22.70 -0.37
C MET A 83 15.15 22.41 -1.23
N GLN A 84 15.29 21.21 -1.79
CA GLN A 84 16.40 20.85 -2.69
C GLN A 84 16.34 21.57 -4.05
N LEU A 85 15.19 22.10 -4.44
CA LEU A 85 14.97 22.66 -5.77
C LEU A 85 14.94 24.20 -5.76
N PRO A 86 15.17 24.84 -6.92
CA PRO A 86 14.95 26.27 -7.06
C PRO A 86 13.49 26.65 -6.75
N PRO A 87 13.23 27.84 -6.19
CA PRO A 87 11.87 28.31 -5.94
C PRO A 87 11.03 28.27 -7.23
N GLY A 88 9.80 27.75 -7.13
CA GLY A 88 8.88 27.62 -8.26
C GLY A 88 9.13 26.45 -9.21
N ALA A 89 10.20 25.65 -9.02
CA ALA A 89 10.49 24.50 -9.89
C ALA A 89 9.34 23.47 -9.96
N LEU A 90 8.57 23.34 -8.88
CA LEU A 90 7.44 22.39 -8.77
C LEU A 90 6.07 23.05 -8.97
N ALA A 91 6.00 24.35 -9.27
CA ALA A 91 4.73 25.09 -9.31
C ALA A 91 3.72 24.56 -10.37
N ARG A 92 4.24 23.87 -11.40
CA ARG A 92 3.46 23.27 -12.50
C ARG A 92 3.68 21.77 -12.64
N GLU A 93 4.25 21.12 -11.62
CA GLU A 93 4.40 19.67 -11.65
C GLU A 93 3.02 19.00 -11.71
N SER A 94 2.84 18.05 -12.62
CA SER A 94 1.65 17.20 -12.64
C SER A 94 1.79 16.12 -11.56
N HIS A 95 0.80 16.04 -10.68
CA HIS A 95 0.68 14.95 -9.71
C HIS A 95 -0.22 13.82 -10.22
N ASP A 96 -0.65 13.88 -11.49
CA ASP A 96 -1.47 12.85 -12.11
C ASP A 96 -0.72 11.53 -12.13
N ARG A 97 -1.31 10.53 -11.47
CA ARG A 97 -0.82 9.16 -11.52
C ARG A 97 -1.14 8.55 -12.89
N LYS A 98 -0.25 8.75 -13.86
CA LYS A 98 -0.41 8.18 -15.21
C LYS A 98 -0.39 6.65 -15.19
N THR A 99 0.43 6.06 -14.31
CA THR A 99 0.57 4.62 -14.10
C THR A 99 0.98 4.31 -12.65
N ASP A 100 1.04 3.02 -12.29
CA ASP A 100 1.54 2.55 -11.00
C ASP A 100 2.60 1.46 -11.18
N TRP A 101 3.25 1.07 -10.09
CA TRP A 101 4.28 0.03 -10.09
C TRP A 101 3.85 -1.28 -10.77
N LEU A 102 2.60 -1.71 -10.58
CA LEU A 102 2.10 -2.96 -11.13
C LEU A 102 1.88 -2.83 -12.64
N HIS A 103 1.39 -1.67 -13.10
CA HIS A 103 0.92 -1.44 -14.46
C HIS A 103 1.88 -0.63 -15.34
N VAL A 104 3.06 -0.22 -14.86
CA VAL A 104 4.00 0.59 -15.65
C VAL A 104 4.39 -0.10 -16.97
N GLY A 105 4.20 0.58 -18.10
CA GLY A 105 4.46 -0.02 -19.42
C GLY A 105 3.51 -1.17 -19.81
N LEU A 106 2.38 -1.33 -19.11
CA LEU A 106 1.29 -2.23 -19.48
C LEU A 106 0.08 -1.41 -19.95
N PRO A 107 -0.72 -1.93 -20.90
CA PRO A 107 -1.98 -1.29 -21.27
C PRO A 107 -2.92 -1.24 -20.05
N ARG A 108 -3.73 -0.18 -19.96
CA ARG A 108 -4.77 -0.11 -18.92
C ARG A 108 -5.78 -1.23 -19.14
N PRO A 109 -6.20 -1.95 -18.08
CA PRO A 109 -7.24 -2.96 -18.22
C PRO A 109 -8.54 -2.30 -18.70
N GLN A 110 -9.04 -2.71 -19.85
CA GLN A 110 -10.35 -2.29 -20.33
C GLN A 110 -11.42 -3.14 -19.64
N ARG A 111 -12.45 -2.50 -19.06
CA ARG A 111 -13.60 -3.19 -18.47
C ARG A 111 -14.67 -3.36 -19.54
N ASP A 112 -14.71 -4.53 -20.16
CA ASP A 112 -15.70 -4.85 -21.20
C ASP A 112 -16.91 -5.59 -20.61
N GLY A 113 -17.87 -4.85 -20.05
CA GLY A 113 -19.10 -5.41 -19.48
C GLY A 113 -18.88 -6.39 -18.32
N ASP A 114 -19.93 -7.11 -17.91
CA ASP A 114 -19.80 -8.20 -16.94
C ASP A 114 -19.42 -9.51 -17.65
N GLN A 115 -18.21 -10.01 -17.37
CA GLN A 115 -17.68 -11.23 -17.98
C GLN A 115 -18.33 -12.50 -17.43
N ILE A 116 -18.88 -12.48 -16.21
CA ILE A 116 -19.66 -13.60 -15.65
C ILE A 116 -20.97 -13.75 -16.42
N GLU A 117 -21.68 -12.65 -16.67
CA GLU A 117 -22.93 -12.70 -17.45
C GLU A 117 -22.68 -13.22 -18.87
N GLN A 118 -21.59 -12.79 -19.51
CA GLN A 118 -21.21 -13.29 -20.83
C GLN A 118 -20.90 -14.78 -20.82
N TRP A 119 -20.16 -15.26 -19.81
CA TRP A 119 -19.91 -16.68 -19.61
C TRP A 119 -21.22 -17.47 -19.46
N LEU A 120 -22.09 -17.04 -18.53
CA LEU A 120 -23.38 -17.68 -18.24
C LEU A 120 -24.28 -17.75 -19.48
N ARG A 121 -24.28 -16.71 -20.31
CA ARG A 121 -25.03 -16.67 -21.58
C ARG A 121 -24.52 -17.72 -22.57
N VAL A 122 -23.22 -17.74 -22.86
CA VAL A 122 -22.65 -18.63 -23.89
C VAL A 122 -22.72 -20.10 -23.47
N ARG A 123 -22.48 -20.41 -22.18
CA ARG A 123 -22.68 -21.79 -21.67
C ARG A 123 -24.16 -22.19 -21.69
N GLY A 124 -25.08 -21.25 -21.48
CA GLY A 124 -26.52 -21.47 -21.43
C GLY A 124 -27.12 -22.01 -22.74
N GLU A 125 -26.43 -21.81 -23.86
CA GLU A 125 -26.81 -22.36 -25.16
C GLU A 125 -26.68 -23.89 -25.23
N LEU A 126 -25.86 -24.51 -24.36
CA LEU A 126 -25.65 -25.97 -24.29
C LEU A 126 -26.07 -26.58 -22.95
N VAL A 127 -25.93 -25.81 -21.85
CA VAL A 127 -26.26 -26.23 -20.48
C VAL A 127 -27.13 -25.14 -19.85
N GLN A 128 -28.46 -25.31 -19.95
CA GLN A 128 -29.43 -24.35 -19.41
C GLN A 128 -29.47 -24.35 -17.88
N GLN A 129 -29.03 -25.44 -17.24
CA GLN A 129 -28.95 -25.52 -15.79
C GLN A 129 -27.91 -24.52 -15.27
N ALA A 130 -28.29 -23.79 -14.22
CA ALA A 130 -27.37 -22.93 -13.51
C ALA A 130 -26.21 -23.76 -12.92
N PRO A 131 -24.97 -23.21 -12.86
CA PRO A 131 -23.88 -23.86 -12.16
C PRO A 131 -24.26 -24.15 -10.70
N ALA A 132 -23.78 -25.26 -10.16
CA ALA A 132 -24.07 -25.66 -8.77
C ALA A 132 -23.59 -24.63 -7.74
N VAL A 133 -22.53 -23.87 -8.08
CA VAL A 133 -22.02 -22.75 -7.31
C VAL A 133 -22.05 -21.51 -8.19
N ALA A 134 -22.68 -20.45 -7.72
CA ALA A 134 -22.71 -19.18 -8.43
C ALA A 134 -21.27 -18.66 -8.66
N PRO A 135 -20.89 -18.34 -9.90
CA PRO A 135 -19.60 -17.72 -10.17
C PRO A 135 -19.53 -16.33 -9.52
N ASP A 136 -18.37 -15.99 -8.98
CA ASP A 136 -18.07 -14.68 -8.41
C ASP A 136 -16.62 -14.31 -8.75
N TYR A 137 -16.33 -13.01 -8.86
CA TYR A 137 -14.98 -12.50 -8.97
C TYR A 137 -14.22 -12.61 -7.63
N PHE A 138 -14.98 -12.64 -6.54
CA PHE A 138 -14.48 -12.56 -5.19
C PHE A 138 -14.92 -13.74 -4.34
N ARG A 139 -14.12 -14.01 -3.33
CA ARG A 139 -14.40 -14.95 -2.24
C ARG A 139 -14.63 -14.14 -0.97
N GLN A 140 -15.72 -14.42 -0.27
CA GLN A 140 -16.02 -13.80 1.03
C GLN A 140 -15.46 -14.68 2.14
N GLU A 141 -14.64 -14.11 3.02
CA GLU A 141 -14.00 -14.82 4.12
C GLU A 141 -14.21 -14.06 5.42
N LYS A 142 -14.45 -14.76 6.53
CA LYS A 142 -14.45 -14.14 7.86
C LYS A 142 -13.03 -14.11 8.42
N ARG A 143 -12.56 -12.94 8.82
CA ARG A 143 -11.27 -12.74 9.48
C ARG A 143 -11.50 -12.20 10.88
N LYS A 144 -10.63 -12.59 11.82
CA LYS A 144 -10.67 -12.11 13.21
C LYS A 144 -9.37 -11.38 13.52
N LEU A 145 -9.47 -10.15 14.01
CA LEU A 145 -8.33 -9.39 14.50
C LEU A 145 -8.57 -8.95 15.95
N GLU A 146 -7.55 -9.09 16.79
CA GLU A 146 -7.58 -8.60 18.17
C GLU A 146 -7.83 -7.07 18.17
N GLY A 147 -8.77 -6.60 19.01
CA GLY A 147 -9.12 -5.18 19.12
C GLY A 147 -10.13 -4.66 18.09
N ILE A 148 -10.34 -5.36 16.97
CA ILE A 148 -11.34 -4.99 15.94
C ILE A 148 -12.52 -5.99 15.92
N GLY A 149 -12.29 -7.24 16.30
CA GLY A 149 -13.30 -8.30 16.27
C GLY A 149 -13.29 -9.09 14.96
N GLU A 150 -14.40 -9.76 14.66
CA GLU A 150 -14.60 -10.42 13.37
C GLU A 150 -15.06 -9.40 12.32
N PHE A 151 -14.51 -9.50 11.12
CA PHE A 151 -14.90 -8.69 9.98
C PHE A 151 -14.91 -9.54 8.70
N ASP A 152 -15.79 -9.17 7.78
CA ASP A 152 -15.86 -9.79 6.46
C ASP A 152 -14.73 -9.23 5.57
N ALA A 153 -13.98 -10.14 4.96
CA ALA A 153 -12.91 -9.86 4.03
C ALA A 153 -13.29 -10.39 2.64
N THR A 154 -13.17 -9.54 1.63
CA THR A 154 -13.41 -9.90 0.24
C THR A 154 -12.08 -10.10 -0.49
N VAL A 155 -11.84 -11.32 -1.00
CA VAL A 155 -10.58 -11.68 -1.67
C VAL A 155 -10.83 -11.95 -3.14
N GLY A 156 -10.18 -11.21 -4.03
CA GLY A 156 -10.26 -11.47 -5.48
C GLY A 156 -9.62 -12.80 -5.86
N GLN A 157 -10.35 -13.64 -6.61
CA GLN A 157 -9.90 -14.98 -7.03
C GLN A 157 -9.88 -15.10 -8.56
N CYS A 158 -11.02 -15.44 -9.17
CA CYS A 158 -11.20 -15.48 -10.62
C CYS A 158 -11.50 -14.09 -11.15
N GLY A 159 -10.51 -13.39 -11.70
CA GLY A 159 -10.74 -12.07 -12.31
C GLY A 159 -11.53 -12.13 -13.63
N PRO A 160 -12.01 -10.98 -14.14
CA PRO A 160 -12.68 -10.82 -15.45
C PRO A 160 -12.05 -11.62 -16.60
N HIS A 161 -10.72 -11.61 -16.71
CA HIS A 161 -10.00 -12.29 -17.78
C HIS A 161 -10.15 -13.82 -17.75
N ALA A 162 -10.42 -14.44 -16.59
CA ALA A 162 -10.65 -15.88 -16.50
C ALA A 162 -11.99 -16.27 -17.17
N TYR A 163 -13.05 -15.49 -16.91
CA TYR A 163 -14.36 -15.68 -17.53
C TYR A 163 -14.34 -15.34 -19.02
N ALA A 164 -13.64 -14.27 -19.41
CA ALA A 164 -13.46 -13.93 -20.82
C ALA A 164 -12.70 -15.05 -21.57
N PHE A 165 -11.64 -15.59 -20.98
CA PHE A 165 -10.87 -16.70 -21.55
C PHE A 165 -11.72 -17.97 -21.71
N ALA A 166 -12.49 -18.34 -20.69
CA ALA A 166 -13.40 -19.49 -20.75
C ALA A 166 -14.48 -19.30 -21.83
N THR A 167 -15.06 -18.11 -21.91
CA THR A 167 -16.07 -17.75 -22.92
C THR A 167 -15.51 -17.88 -24.33
N GLN A 168 -14.31 -17.35 -24.57
CA GLN A 168 -13.66 -17.46 -25.88
C GLN A 168 -13.31 -18.91 -26.22
N THR A 169 -12.78 -19.67 -25.25
CA THR A 169 -12.46 -21.09 -25.45
C THR A 169 -13.72 -21.89 -25.82
N LEU A 170 -14.85 -21.65 -25.15
CA LEU A 170 -16.10 -22.33 -25.47
C LEU A 170 -16.60 -22.00 -26.89
N ARG A 171 -16.47 -20.74 -27.33
CA ARG A 171 -16.81 -20.35 -28.70
C ARG A 171 -15.95 -21.10 -29.73
N GLU A 172 -14.66 -21.27 -29.45
CA GLU A 172 -13.76 -22.06 -30.30
C GLU A 172 -14.14 -23.54 -30.33
N LEU A 173 -14.48 -24.14 -29.18
CA LEU A 173 -14.94 -25.54 -29.11
C LEU A 173 -16.28 -25.76 -29.83
N LYS A 174 -17.16 -24.75 -29.87
CA LYS A 174 -18.41 -24.80 -30.63
C LYS A 174 -18.19 -24.70 -32.13
N ALA A 175 -17.15 -23.98 -32.57
CA ALA A 175 -16.77 -23.89 -33.97
C ALA A 175 -16.04 -25.14 -34.49
N ASP A 176 -15.48 -25.95 -33.58
CA ASP A 176 -14.80 -27.19 -33.93
C ASP A 176 -15.83 -28.30 -34.26
N ALA A 177 -15.92 -28.64 -35.55
CA ALA A 177 -16.82 -29.66 -36.07
C ALA A 177 -16.41 -31.09 -35.67
N ALA A 178 -15.18 -31.30 -35.18
CA ALA A 178 -14.72 -32.59 -34.70
C ALA A 178 -15.23 -32.91 -33.28
N LEU A 179 -15.81 -31.93 -32.58
CA LEU A 179 -16.30 -32.08 -31.21
C LEU A 179 -17.81 -32.23 -31.18
N THR A 180 -18.30 -33.19 -30.39
CA THR A 180 -19.73 -33.39 -30.16
C THR A 180 -20.27 -32.40 -29.13
N ASP A 181 -21.60 -32.29 -29.03
CA ASP A 181 -22.18 -31.50 -27.93
C ASP A 181 -21.91 -32.10 -26.56
N ASP A 182 -21.70 -33.42 -26.48
CA ASP A 182 -21.35 -34.09 -25.23
C ASP A 182 -19.93 -33.75 -24.77
N ASP A 183 -18.99 -33.68 -25.71
CA ASP A 183 -17.64 -33.18 -25.47
C ASP A 183 -17.65 -31.74 -24.94
N ARG A 184 -18.47 -30.88 -25.55
CA ARG A 184 -18.60 -29.47 -25.16
C ARG A 184 -19.23 -29.33 -23.77
N ARG A 185 -20.29 -30.11 -23.46
CA ARG A 185 -20.90 -30.17 -22.13
C ARG A 185 -19.91 -30.69 -21.08
N THR A 186 -19.12 -31.70 -21.42
CA THR A 186 -18.06 -32.23 -20.55
C THR A 186 -17.01 -31.16 -20.23
N TRP A 187 -16.57 -30.38 -21.23
CA TRP A 187 -15.65 -29.26 -20.98
C TRP A 187 -16.27 -28.14 -20.14
N ILE A 188 -17.56 -27.80 -20.37
CA ILE A 188 -18.30 -26.82 -19.55
C ILE A 188 -18.35 -27.28 -18.09
N ALA A 189 -18.64 -28.56 -17.82
CA ALA A 189 -18.69 -29.10 -16.47
C ALA A 189 -17.32 -28.97 -15.76
N GLY A 190 -16.22 -29.23 -16.48
CA GLY A 190 -14.87 -28.98 -15.96
C GLY A 190 -14.62 -27.50 -15.62
N GLN A 191 -15.10 -26.58 -16.46
CA GLN A 191 -14.93 -25.14 -16.24
C GLN A 191 -15.78 -24.64 -15.06
N ASP A 192 -17.01 -25.12 -14.94
CA ASP A 192 -17.88 -24.81 -13.80
C ASP A 192 -17.27 -25.32 -12.49
N ALA A 193 -16.60 -26.49 -12.49
CA ALA A 193 -15.86 -26.98 -11.32
C ALA A 193 -14.65 -26.10 -10.94
N VAL A 194 -13.95 -25.52 -11.92
CA VAL A 194 -12.89 -24.51 -11.65
C VAL A 194 -13.50 -23.27 -10.99
N PHE A 195 -14.58 -22.72 -11.56
CA PHE A 195 -15.21 -21.50 -11.03
C PHE A 195 -15.86 -21.72 -9.66
N ALA A 196 -16.41 -22.91 -9.40
CA ALA A 196 -16.90 -23.28 -8.07
C ALA A 196 -15.78 -23.19 -7.01
N ARG A 197 -14.53 -23.55 -7.35
CA ARG A 197 -13.41 -23.38 -6.43
C ARG A 197 -12.95 -21.94 -6.24
N CYS A 198 -13.20 -21.06 -7.20
CA CYS A 198 -12.89 -19.63 -7.05
C CYS A 198 -13.71 -18.97 -5.96
N SER A 199 -15.02 -19.20 -5.92
CA SER A 199 -15.93 -18.62 -4.91
C SER A 199 -16.00 -19.43 -3.62
N TRP A 200 -15.58 -20.70 -3.63
CA TRP A 200 -15.53 -21.55 -2.42
C TRP A 200 -14.46 -21.11 -1.41
N VAL A 201 -14.81 -21.17 -0.13
CA VAL A 201 -13.92 -20.86 1.01
C VAL A 201 -13.37 -22.16 1.61
N PRO A 202 -12.03 -22.38 1.60
CA PRO A 202 -11.44 -23.53 2.25
C PRO A 202 -11.79 -23.61 3.74
N GLY A 203 -12.20 -24.80 4.18
CA GLY A 203 -12.51 -25.08 5.58
C GLY A 203 -13.95 -24.80 6.02
N THR A 204 -14.81 -24.23 5.16
CA THR A 204 -16.23 -23.95 5.50
C THR A 204 -17.21 -25.02 5.01
N GLY A 205 -16.69 -26.16 4.50
CA GLY A 205 -17.50 -27.25 3.95
C GLY A 205 -16.69 -28.18 3.04
N PRO A 206 -17.34 -29.18 2.43
CA PRO A 206 -16.69 -30.05 1.45
C PRO A 206 -16.20 -29.21 0.26
N ALA A 207 -14.97 -29.49 -0.18
CA ALA A 207 -14.44 -28.82 -1.36
C ALA A 207 -15.24 -29.20 -2.61
N PRO A 208 -15.53 -28.26 -3.53
CA PRO A 208 -16.04 -28.59 -4.84
C PRO A 208 -15.16 -29.66 -5.51
N ALA A 209 -15.78 -30.56 -6.29
CA ALA A 209 -15.04 -31.63 -6.96
C ALA A 209 -13.98 -31.05 -7.92
N LEU A 210 -12.86 -31.77 -8.08
CA LEU A 210 -11.93 -31.48 -9.17
C LEU A 210 -12.57 -31.90 -10.52
N PRO A 211 -12.27 -31.21 -11.63
CA PRO A 211 -12.62 -31.69 -12.95
C PRO A 211 -12.07 -33.11 -13.15
N ALA A 212 -12.89 -34.09 -13.52
CA ALA A 212 -12.37 -35.43 -13.77
C ALA A 212 -11.42 -35.42 -14.99
N LEU A 213 -10.29 -36.12 -14.89
CA LEU A 213 -9.37 -36.26 -16.03
C LEU A 213 -10.00 -37.11 -17.12
N LEU A 214 -9.93 -36.63 -18.37
CA LEU A 214 -10.50 -37.34 -19.51
C LEU A 214 -9.68 -38.58 -19.89
N PRO A 215 -10.33 -39.68 -20.33
CA PRO A 215 -9.63 -40.90 -20.74
C PRO A 215 -8.81 -40.67 -22.02
N ALA A 216 -7.84 -41.54 -22.27
CA ALA A 216 -6.97 -41.46 -23.45
C ALA A 216 -7.73 -41.51 -24.80
N SER A 217 -8.94 -42.08 -24.80
CA SER A 217 -9.82 -42.15 -25.97
C SER A 217 -10.51 -40.83 -26.33
N ALA A 218 -10.60 -39.86 -25.40
CA ALA A 218 -11.22 -38.56 -25.66
C ALA A 218 -10.40 -37.73 -26.66
N ALA A 219 -10.99 -36.73 -27.32
CA ALA A 219 -10.27 -35.89 -28.28
C ALA A 219 -9.04 -35.20 -27.65
N ALA A 220 -7.91 -35.19 -28.36
CA ALA A 220 -6.62 -34.72 -27.82
C ALA A 220 -6.70 -33.27 -27.29
N ARG A 221 -7.35 -32.37 -28.05
CA ARG A 221 -7.56 -30.97 -27.66
C ARG A 221 -8.34 -30.86 -26.34
N LEU A 222 -9.39 -31.68 -26.14
CA LEU A 222 -10.16 -31.68 -24.91
C LEU A 222 -9.34 -32.17 -23.72
N ARG A 223 -8.56 -33.24 -23.88
CA ARG A 223 -7.68 -33.74 -22.80
C ARG A 223 -6.69 -32.66 -22.35
N GLN A 224 -6.11 -31.94 -23.31
CA GLN A 224 -5.16 -30.85 -23.04
C GLN A 224 -5.82 -29.66 -22.31
N LEU A 225 -7.04 -29.28 -22.70
CA LEU A 225 -7.81 -28.23 -22.02
C LEU A 225 -8.26 -28.68 -20.62
N ASN A 226 -8.71 -29.92 -20.48
CA ASN A 226 -9.13 -30.52 -19.22
C ASN A 226 -7.96 -30.64 -18.22
N ALA A 227 -6.76 -31.01 -18.68
CA ALA A 227 -5.57 -31.00 -17.83
C ALA A 227 -5.30 -29.60 -17.25
N TYR A 228 -5.47 -28.55 -18.06
CA TYR A 228 -5.35 -27.18 -17.56
C TYR A 228 -6.47 -26.80 -16.58
N GLN A 229 -7.72 -27.23 -16.82
CA GLN A 229 -8.83 -27.05 -15.87
C GLN A 229 -8.53 -27.73 -14.53
N HIS A 230 -7.98 -28.95 -14.54
CA HIS A 230 -7.62 -29.66 -13.32
C HIS A 230 -6.54 -28.89 -12.52
N ALA A 231 -5.46 -28.47 -13.19
CA ALA A 231 -4.40 -27.67 -12.57
C ALA A 231 -4.92 -26.33 -12.02
N ALA A 232 -5.81 -25.66 -12.76
CA ALA A 232 -6.45 -24.41 -12.31
C ALA A 232 -7.39 -24.63 -11.11
N ALA A 233 -8.14 -25.73 -11.09
CA ALA A 233 -8.98 -26.09 -9.96
C ALA A 233 -8.13 -26.33 -8.70
N LEU A 234 -7.00 -27.05 -8.81
CA LEU A 234 -6.05 -27.20 -7.70
C LEU A 234 -5.54 -25.84 -7.19
N PHE A 235 -5.17 -24.94 -8.09
CA PHE A 235 -4.69 -23.60 -7.74
C PHE A 235 -5.72 -22.80 -6.95
N TYR A 236 -6.99 -22.75 -7.41
CA TYR A 236 -8.06 -22.03 -6.70
C TYR A 236 -8.53 -22.75 -5.44
N GLY A 237 -8.27 -24.06 -5.35
CA GLY A 237 -8.43 -24.87 -4.15
C GLY A 237 -7.29 -24.71 -3.13
N ASP A 238 -6.33 -23.82 -3.39
CA ASP A 238 -5.16 -23.54 -2.54
C ASP A 238 -4.13 -24.68 -2.42
N ASP A 239 -4.20 -25.72 -3.28
CA ASP A 239 -3.15 -26.74 -3.42
C ASP A 239 -2.11 -26.30 -4.46
N TYR A 240 -1.32 -25.29 -4.09
CA TYR A 240 -0.34 -24.68 -4.99
C TYR A 240 0.78 -25.63 -5.39
N ALA A 241 1.15 -26.57 -4.52
CA ALA A 241 2.20 -27.54 -4.83
C ALA A 241 1.74 -28.54 -5.89
N ALA A 242 0.52 -29.08 -5.79
CA ALA A 242 -0.04 -29.94 -6.82
C ALA A 242 -0.31 -29.17 -8.12
N ALA A 243 -0.92 -28.00 -8.03
CA ALA A 243 -1.18 -27.14 -9.19
C ALA A 243 0.11 -26.81 -9.95
N ARG A 244 1.19 -26.45 -9.24
CA ARG A 244 2.49 -26.15 -9.84
C ARG A 244 3.04 -27.34 -10.62
N ARG A 245 2.99 -28.55 -10.06
CA ARG A 245 3.45 -29.77 -10.74
C ARG A 245 2.70 -30.01 -12.05
N GLU A 246 1.39 -29.84 -12.04
CA GLU A 246 0.57 -30.03 -13.24
C GLU A 246 0.76 -28.93 -14.27
N PHE A 247 0.86 -27.67 -13.84
CA PHE A 247 1.21 -26.57 -14.73
C PHE A 247 2.60 -26.73 -15.34
N ASP A 248 3.59 -27.16 -14.57
CA ASP A 248 4.94 -27.44 -15.08
C ASP A 248 4.92 -28.58 -16.11
N ALA A 249 4.13 -29.64 -15.87
CA ALA A 249 3.95 -30.74 -16.83
C ALA A 249 3.31 -30.27 -18.15
N ILE A 250 2.29 -29.41 -18.09
CA ILE A 250 1.68 -28.80 -19.28
C ILE A 250 2.67 -27.87 -20.00
N ALA A 251 3.39 -27.05 -19.26
CA ALA A 251 4.34 -26.08 -19.80
C ALA A 251 5.55 -26.75 -20.49
N ALA A 252 5.90 -27.96 -20.07
CA ALA A 252 7.00 -28.74 -20.62
C ALA A 252 6.71 -29.31 -22.02
N VAL A 253 5.44 -29.39 -22.44
CA VAL A 253 5.06 -29.99 -23.74
C VAL A 253 5.08 -28.93 -24.85
N PRO A 254 6.01 -29.02 -25.83
CA PRO A 254 6.04 -28.10 -26.96
C PRO A 254 4.74 -28.16 -27.77
N GLY A 255 4.21 -27.01 -28.18
CA GLY A 255 2.98 -26.93 -28.98
C GLY A 255 1.69 -27.23 -28.21
N HIS A 256 1.75 -27.51 -26.90
CA HIS A 256 0.53 -27.65 -26.10
C HIS A 256 -0.26 -26.34 -26.09
N PRO A 257 -1.57 -26.33 -26.40
CA PRO A 257 -2.35 -25.10 -26.55
C PRO A 257 -2.36 -24.24 -25.28
N MET A 258 -2.36 -24.89 -24.11
CA MET A 258 -2.33 -24.23 -22.80
C MET A 258 -0.92 -23.93 -22.26
N ARG A 259 0.15 -24.22 -23.02
CA ARG A 259 1.54 -24.04 -22.54
C ARG A 259 1.80 -22.63 -22.00
N PRO A 260 1.44 -21.53 -22.69
CA PRO A 260 1.69 -20.18 -22.16
C PRO A 260 0.99 -19.90 -20.83
N TRP A 261 -0.28 -20.26 -20.73
CA TRP A 261 -1.09 -20.06 -19.53
C TRP A 261 -0.63 -20.95 -18.37
N ALA A 262 -0.16 -22.17 -18.66
CA ALA A 262 0.41 -23.05 -17.66
C ALA A 262 1.74 -22.52 -17.11
N ALA A 263 2.62 -21.98 -17.97
CA ALA A 263 3.85 -21.31 -17.51
C ALA A 263 3.55 -20.13 -16.57
N LEU A 264 2.55 -19.31 -16.92
CA LEU A 264 2.05 -18.24 -16.05
C LEU A 264 1.43 -18.80 -14.74
N GLY A 265 0.67 -19.89 -14.83
CA GLY A 265 0.07 -20.58 -13.69
C GLY A 265 1.12 -21.08 -12.69
N ALA A 266 2.19 -21.71 -13.17
CA ALA A 266 3.29 -22.19 -12.35
C ALA A 266 3.99 -21.05 -11.59
N LEU A 267 4.23 -19.90 -12.24
CA LEU A 267 4.78 -18.71 -11.57
C LEU A 267 3.85 -18.19 -10.47
N ARG A 268 2.55 -18.15 -10.71
CA ARG A 268 1.57 -17.76 -9.68
C ARG A 268 1.56 -18.74 -8.50
N CYS A 269 1.70 -20.04 -8.76
CA CYS A 269 1.80 -21.05 -7.70
C CYS A 269 3.03 -20.83 -6.82
N LEU A 270 4.21 -20.59 -7.41
CA LEU A 270 5.45 -20.35 -6.66
C LEU A 270 5.32 -19.21 -5.65
N VAL A 271 4.68 -18.11 -6.06
CA VAL A 271 4.45 -16.96 -5.17
C VAL A 271 3.49 -17.33 -4.05
N ARG A 272 2.36 -17.97 -4.37
CA ARG A 272 1.33 -18.31 -3.38
C ARG A 272 1.82 -19.34 -2.36
N GLU A 273 2.54 -20.37 -2.82
CA GLU A 273 3.16 -21.42 -1.99
C GLU A 273 4.20 -20.84 -1.01
N ALA A 274 4.95 -19.81 -1.44
CA ALA A 274 5.95 -19.18 -0.59
C ALA A 274 5.35 -18.21 0.44
N VAL A 275 4.31 -17.47 0.06
CA VAL A 275 3.75 -16.39 0.89
C VAL A 275 2.78 -16.93 1.94
N ARG A 276 1.99 -17.95 1.59
CA ARG A 276 1.05 -18.61 2.52
C ARG A 276 1.80 -19.65 3.33
N ASP A 277 2.17 -19.26 4.53
CA ASP A 277 3.06 -20.02 5.40
C ASP A 277 2.34 -20.30 6.72
N ALA A 278 1.72 -21.48 6.79
CA ALA A 278 0.98 -21.91 7.97
C ALA A 278 1.88 -22.01 9.23
N GLU A 279 3.17 -22.31 9.08
CA GLU A 279 4.09 -22.35 10.22
C GLU A 279 4.32 -20.96 10.79
N TRP A 280 4.55 -19.97 9.90
CA TRP A 280 4.66 -18.58 10.29
C TRP A 280 3.38 -18.07 10.95
N GLU A 281 2.22 -18.30 10.33
CA GLU A 281 0.92 -17.88 10.85
C GLU A 281 0.67 -18.48 12.23
N ALA A 282 0.87 -19.79 12.40
CA ALA A 282 0.72 -20.47 13.68
C ALA A 282 1.67 -19.95 14.76
N ALA A 283 2.93 -19.68 14.42
CA ALA A 283 3.91 -19.12 15.36
C ALA A 283 3.53 -17.69 15.78
N THR A 284 3.05 -16.87 14.84
CA THR A 284 2.59 -15.51 15.16
C THR A 284 1.33 -15.51 16.01
N ASP A 285 0.36 -16.39 15.73
CA ASP A 285 -0.86 -16.54 16.52
C ASP A 285 -0.56 -17.02 17.94
N ASP A 286 0.32 -18.02 18.10
CA ASP A 286 0.78 -18.49 19.41
C ASP A 286 1.42 -17.35 20.21
N ALA A 287 2.40 -16.66 19.63
CA ALA A 287 3.13 -15.61 20.32
C ALA A 287 2.24 -14.40 20.64
N TRP A 288 1.42 -13.93 19.69
CA TRP A 288 0.64 -12.70 19.81
C TRP A 288 -0.68 -12.89 20.54
N ASN A 289 -1.49 -13.90 20.17
CA ASN A 289 -2.85 -14.08 20.69
C ASN A 289 -2.90 -14.98 21.91
N LYS A 290 -2.21 -16.14 21.87
CA LYS A 290 -2.29 -17.13 22.96
C LYS A 290 -1.43 -16.74 24.15
N ARG A 291 -0.16 -16.41 23.89
CA ARG A 291 0.83 -16.05 24.91
C ARG A 291 0.91 -14.55 25.19
N LYS A 292 0.32 -13.73 24.32
CA LYS A 292 0.26 -12.26 24.46
C LYS A 292 1.63 -11.61 24.67
N LEU A 293 2.66 -12.17 24.03
CA LEU A 293 3.99 -11.59 24.05
C LEU A 293 4.00 -10.27 23.29
N ARG A 294 4.86 -9.34 23.72
CA ARG A 294 5.11 -8.04 23.08
C ARG A 294 6.60 -7.80 22.98
N ASP A 295 6.99 -6.83 22.15
CA ASP A 295 8.36 -6.34 22.01
C ASP A 295 9.42 -7.45 21.83
N ASP A 296 10.48 -7.46 22.64
CA ASP A 296 11.58 -8.42 22.51
C ASP A 296 11.16 -9.87 22.74
N ALA A 297 10.24 -10.10 23.67
CA ALA A 297 9.73 -11.44 23.93
C ALA A 297 8.96 -12.00 22.71
N TYR A 298 8.17 -11.14 22.04
CA TYR A 298 7.49 -11.51 20.81
C TYR A 298 8.49 -11.78 19.68
N ARG A 299 9.46 -10.88 19.47
CA ARG A 299 10.53 -11.04 18.45
C ARG A 299 11.31 -12.34 18.64
N ALA A 300 11.74 -12.64 19.86
CA ALA A 300 12.48 -13.85 20.18
C ALA A 300 11.65 -15.12 19.92
N ALA A 301 10.36 -15.11 20.28
CA ALA A 301 9.49 -16.27 20.10
C ALA A 301 9.25 -16.63 18.61
N ILE A 302 9.12 -15.62 17.73
CA ILE A 302 8.87 -15.86 16.30
C ILE A 302 10.14 -16.01 15.46
N ALA A 303 11.32 -15.69 16.00
CA ALA A 303 12.58 -15.64 15.24
C ALA A 303 12.87 -16.93 14.45
N PRO A 304 12.69 -18.16 14.98
CA PRO A 304 12.91 -19.38 14.20
C PRO A 304 11.96 -19.52 13.01
N ALA A 305 10.68 -19.17 13.18
CA ALA A 305 9.70 -19.19 12.10
C ALA A 305 9.97 -18.08 11.08
N ALA A 306 10.39 -16.89 11.54
CA ALA A 306 10.81 -15.79 10.69
C ALA A 306 11.99 -16.18 9.78
N ALA A 307 13.00 -16.87 10.34
CA ALA A 307 14.16 -17.34 9.60
C ALA A 307 13.79 -18.37 8.52
N ARG A 308 12.93 -19.35 8.85
CA ARG A 308 12.42 -20.32 7.85
C ARG A 308 11.60 -19.65 6.76
N ARG A 309 10.71 -18.72 7.14
CA ARG A 309 9.94 -17.92 6.18
C ARG A 309 10.85 -17.13 5.24
N ARG A 310 11.88 -16.47 5.78
CA ARG A 310 12.87 -15.73 4.97
C ARG A 310 13.55 -16.64 3.95
N ALA A 311 14.10 -17.77 4.39
CA ALA A 311 14.75 -18.73 3.51
C ALA A 311 13.81 -19.25 2.40
N ARG A 312 12.54 -19.51 2.73
CA ARG A 312 11.51 -19.91 1.75
C ARG A 312 11.23 -18.82 0.72
N LEU A 313 11.06 -17.56 1.16
CA LEU A 313 10.82 -16.43 0.27
C LEU A 313 12.03 -16.20 -0.66
N ASP A 314 13.25 -16.29 -0.13
CA ASP A 314 14.48 -16.13 -0.92
C ASP A 314 14.65 -17.24 -1.96
N ALA A 315 14.38 -18.49 -1.59
CA ALA A 315 14.40 -19.63 -2.52
C ALA A 315 13.36 -19.47 -3.63
N SER A 316 12.13 -19.05 -3.27
CA SER A 316 11.07 -18.80 -4.24
C SER A 316 11.40 -17.61 -5.16
N ALA A 317 11.98 -16.54 -4.62
CA ALA A 317 12.43 -15.39 -5.43
C ALA A 317 13.49 -15.80 -6.47
N LYS A 318 14.44 -16.66 -6.07
CA LYS A 318 15.48 -17.19 -6.96
C LYS A 318 14.89 -18.05 -8.09
N ASP A 319 14.00 -18.99 -7.77
CA ASP A 319 13.32 -19.84 -8.78
C ASP A 319 12.45 -18.99 -9.70
N PHE A 320 11.65 -18.08 -9.13
CA PHE A 320 10.81 -17.16 -9.88
C PHE A 320 11.63 -16.32 -10.87
N SER A 321 12.76 -15.73 -10.42
CA SER A 321 13.64 -14.95 -11.28
C SER A 321 14.24 -15.78 -12.42
N ALA A 322 14.69 -17.01 -12.14
CA ALA A 322 15.22 -17.91 -13.17
C ALA A 322 14.16 -18.27 -14.22
N ARG A 323 12.93 -18.58 -13.79
CA ARG A 323 11.81 -18.89 -14.68
C ARG A 323 11.36 -17.70 -15.51
N MET A 324 11.32 -16.49 -14.92
CA MET A 324 11.02 -15.27 -15.67
C MET A 324 12.06 -15.00 -16.76
N LYS A 325 13.36 -15.16 -16.45
CA LYS A 325 14.43 -15.00 -17.45
C LYS A 325 14.30 -16.01 -18.60
N ALA A 326 14.02 -17.28 -18.28
CA ALA A 326 13.79 -18.30 -19.30
C ALA A 326 12.56 -17.97 -20.16
N ALA A 327 11.50 -17.48 -19.55
CA ALA A 327 10.27 -17.14 -20.26
C ALA A 327 10.38 -15.89 -21.14
N GLU A 328 11.23 -14.92 -20.78
CA GLU A 328 11.53 -13.77 -21.63
C GLU A 328 12.22 -14.16 -22.93
N ALA A 329 13.04 -15.22 -22.89
CA ALA A 329 13.73 -15.77 -24.06
C ALA A 329 12.82 -16.67 -24.93
N ASP A 330 11.67 -17.10 -24.43
CA ASP A 330 10.77 -18.02 -25.12
C ASP A 330 9.70 -17.26 -25.92
N ALA A 331 9.85 -17.27 -27.25
CA ALA A 331 8.92 -16.59 -28.15
C ALA A 331 7.48 -17.15 -28.07
N SER A 332 7.31 -18.43 -27.72
CA SER A 332 5.97 -19.04 -27.63
C SER A 332 5.15 -18.54 -26.44
N LEU A 333 5.79 -17.85 -25.47
CA LEU A 333 5.12 -17.25 -24.32
C LEU A 333 4.69 -15.79 -24.57
N ALA A 334 4.84 -15.27 -25.79
CA ALA A 334 4.53 -13.88 -26.12
C ALA A 334 3.11 -13.46 -25.72
N VAL A 335 2.12 -14.35 -25.88
CA VAL A 335 0.70 -14.10 -25.58
C VAL A 335 0.41 -13.85 -24.09
N VAL A 336 1.27 -14.32 -23.17
CA VAL A 336 1.12 -14.11 -21.72
C VAL A 336 2.19 -13.19 -21.14
N ARG A 337 3.10 -12.64 -21.96
CA ARG A 337 4.28 -11.90 -21.49
C ARG A 337 3.93 -10.72 -20.58
N ASP A 338 2.89 -9.98 -20.92
CA ASP A 338 2.44 -8.83 -20.12
C ASP A 338 1.84 -9.27 -18.77
N ALA A 339 1.07 -10.36 -18.76
CA ALA A 339 0.56 -10.97 -17.52
C ALA A 339 1.68 -11.54 -16.65
N MET A 340 2.75 -12.07 -17.27
CA MET A 340 3.95 -12.52 -16.58
C MET A 340 4.72 -11.37 -15.96
N ARG A 341 4.90 -10.25 -16.67
CA ARG A 341 5.52 -9.02 -16.12
C ARG A 341 4.73 -8.44 -14.96
N TYR A 342 3.40 -8.40 -15.09
CA TYR A 342 2.51 -8.02 -13.98
C TYR A 342 2.71 -8.95 -12.78
N THR A 343 2.73 -10.26 -13.01
CA THR A 343 2.94 -11.27 -11.96
C THR A 343 4.31 -11.12 -11.32
N ALA A 344 5.35 -10.80 -12.09
CA ALA A 344 6.69 -10.55 -11.57
C ALA A 344 6.74 -9.36 -10.62
N ARG A 345 6.08 -8.25 -10.96
CA ARG A 345 5.98 -7.07 -10.07
C ARG A 345 5.22 -7.39 -8.78
N ARG A 346 4.11 -8.11 -8.90
CA ARG A 346 3.35 -8.62 -7.73
C ARG A 346 4.17 -9.58 -6.88
N ALA A 347 5.01 -10.40 -7.51
CA ALA A 347 5.92 -11.32 -6.82
C ALA A 347 6.98 -10.53 -6.05
N SER A 348 7.61 -9.51 -6.66
CA SER A 348 8.62 -8.69 -5.98
C SER A 348 8.08 -7.99 -4.73
N LEU A 349 6.82 -7.52 -4.74
CA LEU A 349 6.19 -6.93 -3.55
C LEU A 349 5.97 -7.92 -2.40
N GLN A 350 5.92 -9.22 -2.68
CA GLN A 350 5.62 -10.26 -1.69
C GLN A 350 6.86 -11.07 -1.28
N LEU A 351 7.73 -11.39 -2.23
CA LEU A 351 8.92 -12.21 -2.03
C LEU A 351 10.13 -11.36 -1.61
N THR A 352 10.29 -10.19 -2.22
CA THR A 352 11.46 -9.30 -2.02
C THR A 352 11.04 -7.84 -1.75
N PRO A 353 10.13 -7.57 -0.78
CA PRO A 353 9.63 -6.22 -0.54
C PRO A 353 10.73 -5.20 -0.20
N TRP A 354 11.82 -5.65 0.45
CA TRP A 354 12.98 -4.82 0.74
C TRP A 354 13.63 -4.25 -0.54
N VAL A 355 13.81 -5.10 -1.56
CA VAL A 355 14.42 -4.69 -2.84
C VAL A 355 13.56 -3.65 -3.55
N VAL A 356 12.23 -3.86 -3.56
CA VAL A 356 11.30 -2.89 -4.17
C VAL A 356 11.30 -1.56 -3.41
N MET A 357 11.38 -1.62 -2.07
CA MET A 357 11.51 -0.39 -1.30
C MET A 357 12.83 0.31 -1.54
N ASP A 358 13.97 -0.38 -1.55
CA ASP A 358 15.28 0.25 -1.81
C ASP A 358 15.27 0.96 -3.18
N LEU A 359 14.66 0.35 -4.21
CA LEU A 359 14.45 0.99 -5.51
C LEU A 359 13.57 2.25 -5.41
N ALA A 360 12.49 2.21 -4.63
CA ALA A 360 11.64 3.37 -4.39
C ALA A 360 12.40 4.48 -3.65
N MET A 361 13.12 4.16 -2.58
CA MET A 361 13.93 5.10 -1.81
C MET A 361 15.02 5.75 -2.67
N LYS A 362 15.68 4.97 -3.53
CA LYS A 362 16.66 5.47 -4.50
C LYS A 362 16.04 6.41 -5.53
N ALA A 363 14.83 6.12 -6.00
CA ALA A 363 14.12 7.02 -6.91
C ALA A 363 13.72 8.33 -6.22
N LEU A 364 13.31 8.27 -4.95
CA LEU A 364 12.98 9.44 -4.12
C LEU A 364 14.20 10.30 -3.79
N ASP A 365 15.39 9.71 -3.70
CA ASP A 365 16.64 10.44 -3.45
C ASP A 365 17.13 11.29 -4.63
N LEU A 366 16.41 11.28 -5.75
CA LEU A 366 16.65 12.12 -6.92
C LEU A 366 15.60 13.25 -6.98
N PRO A 367 15.88 14.47 -6.47
CA PRO A 367 14.86 15.52 -6.31
C PRO A 367 14.18 15.94 -7.62
N LEU A 368 14.87 15.84 -8.75
CA LEU A 368 14.35 16.19 -10.07
C LEU A 368 13.35 15.15 -10.63
N THR A 369 13.36 13.92 -10.11
CA THR A 369 12.43 12.88 -10.53
C THR A 369 11.05 13.17 -9.93
N ASN A 370 10.01 13.15 -10.76
CA ASN A 370 8.64 13.26 -10.27
C ASN A 370 8.24 11.95 -9.55
N PRO A 371 8.02 11.98 -8.22
CA PRO A 371 7.82 10.78 -7.42
C PRO A 371 6.46 10.11 -7.67
N TYR A 372 5.53 10.80 -8.33
CA TYR A 372 4.15 10.37 -8.58
C TYR A 372 4.01 9.59 -9.90
N THR A 373 4.91 9.80 -10.87
CA THR A 373 4.82 9.20 -12.21
C THR A 373 4.76 7.67 -12.21
N VAL A 374 5.54 7.03 -11.34
CA VAL A 374 5.58 5.57 -11.15
C VAL A 374 5.16 5.14 -9.73
N GLY A 375 4.70 6.10 -8.91
CA GLY A 375 4.25 5.87 -7.53
C GLY A 375 5.37 5.46 -6.56
N ALA A 376 6.58 6.02 -6.69
CA ALA A 376 7.70 5.70 -5.82
C ALA A 376 7.42 6.08 -4.35
N LEU A 377 6.81 7.24 -4.13
CA LEU A 377 6.43 7.68 -2.79
C LEU A 377 5.39 6.73 -2.17
N ASP A 378 4.45 6.28 -2.99
CA ASP A 378 3.37 5.38 -2.56
C ASP A 378 3.89 3.98 -2.25
N LEU A 379 4.83 3.49 -3.08
CA LEU A 379 5.56 2.25 -2.82
C LEU A 379 6.32 2.32 -1.49
N PHE A 380 7.01 3.43 -1.22
CA PHE A 380 7.68 3.62 0.07
C PHE A 380 6.68 3.58 1.22
N GLN A 381 5.58 4.33 1.14
CA GLN A 381 4.55 4.34 2.18
C GLN A 381 3.92 2.95 2.42
N GLU A 382 3.70 2.17 1.37
CA GLU A 382 3.15 0.83 1.47
C GLU A 382 4.15 -0.17 2.08
N LEU A 383 5.42 -0.10 1.64
CA LEU A 383 6.42 -1.13 1.94
C LEU A 383 7.19 -0.85 3.22
N TYR A 384 7.41 0.41 3.60
CA TYR A 384 8.20 0.77 4.78
C TYR A 384 7.74 0.05 6.04
N PRO A 385 6.45 0.12 6.44
CA PRO A 385 5.98 -0.53 7.66
C PRO A 385 6.07 -2.06 7.61
N ARG A 386 6.23 -2.67 6.43
CA ARG A 386 6.30 -4.13 6.25
C ARG A 386 7.69 -4.70 6.47
N VAL A 387 8.74 -3.88 6.34
CA VAL A 387 10.13 -4.39 6.33
C VAL A 387 11.07 -3.60 7.23
N ALA A 388 10.65 -2.43 7.75
CA ALA A 388 11.41 -1.64 8.69
C ALA A 388 10.53 -1.20 9.87
N PRO A 389 11.09 -1.15 11.10
CA PRO A 389 10.40 -0.53 12.23
C PRO A 389 10.33 0.99 12.07
N ASP A 390 9.46 1.64 12.83
CA ASP A 390 9.33 3.10 12.78
C ASP A 390 10.62 3.84 13.16
N ARG A 391 11.39 3.29 14.10
CA ARG A 391 12.71 3.79 14.51
C ARG A 391 13.76 2.68 14.30
N PRO A 392 14.40 2.62 13.12
CA PRO A 392 15.48 1.67 12.89
C PRO A 392 16.69 2.02 13.78
N VAL A 393 17.47 1.01 14.16
CA VAL A 393 18.69 1.14 14.97
C VAL A 393 19.83 0.33 14.35
N GLY A 394 21.09 0.62 14.73
CA GLY A 394 22.26 -0.11 14.26
C GLY A 394 22.46 -0.07 12.74
N ASP A 395 22.92 -1.17 12.17
CA ASP A 395 23.23 -1.28 10.73
C ASP A 395 22.03 -0.98 9.82
N LEU A 396 20.82 -1.33 10.25
CA LEU A 396 19.60 -1.01 9.51
C LEU A 396 19.36 0.50 9.43
N ALA A 397 19.60 1.23 10.53
CA ALA A 397 19.51 2.68 10.52
C ALA A 397 20.57 3.29 9.60
N ALA A 398 21.80 2.78 9.66
CA ALA A 398 22.89 3.25 8.81
C ALA A 398 22.59 3.04 7.32
N ASP A 399 22.07 1.86 6.93
CA ASP A 399 21.72 1.57 5.54
C ASP A 399 20.54 2.42 5.04
N LEU A 400 19.53 2.69 5.87
CA LEU A 400 18.40 3.55 5.47
C LEU A 400 18.78 5.03 5.40
N ARG A 401 19.65 5.51 6.30
CA ARG A 401 20.12 6.91 6.34
C ARG A 401 21.11 7.25 5.23
N LYS A 402 21.53 6.30 4.38
CA LYS A 402 22.31 6.59 3.17
C LYS A 402 21.54 7.49 2.18
N TYR A 403 20.19 7.45 2.23
CA TYR A 403 19.32 8.32 1.44
C TYR A 403 19.11 9.64 2.18
N ALA A 404 19.52 10.74 1.56
CA ALA A 404 19.59 12.06 2.20
C ALA A 404 18.22 12.56 2.67
N TRP A 405 17.17 12.27 1.90
CA TRP A 405 15.80 12.62 2.30
C TRP A 405 15.34 11.84 3.52
N PHE A 406 15.69 10.55 3.59
CA PHE A 406 15.26 9.69 4.69
C PHE A 406 16.00 10.08 5.97
N ASP A 407 17.30 10.36 5.89
CA ASP A 407 18.10 10.90 7.00
C ASP A 407 17.47 12.18 7.56
N PHE A 408 17.12 13.14 6.70
CA PHE A 408 16.40 14.35 7.11
C PHE A 408 15.09 14.03 7.84
N VAL A 409 14.27 13.13 7.27
CA VAL A 409 12.97 12.75 7.84
C VAL A 409 13.13 12.15 9.24
N VAL A 410 14.01 11.16 9.41
CA VAL A 410 14.16 10.48 10.71
C VAL A 410 14.80 11.39 11.76
N THR A 411 15.69 12.30 11.36
CA THR A 411 16.28 13.28 12.28
C THR A 411 15.24 14.26 12.79
N VAL A 412 14.42 14.81 11.91
CA VAL A 412 13.34 15.72 12.33
C VAL A 412 12.31 14.99 13.21
N GLN A 413 11.99 13.72 12.89
CA GLN A 413 11.03 12.93 13.65
C GLN A 413 11.58 12.38 14.97
N GLY A 414 12.89 12.33 15.19
CA GLY A 414 13.47 11.89 16.46
C GLY A 414 13.04 12.74 17.66
N CYS A 415 12.68 14.00 17.41
CA CYS A 415 12.11 14.92 18.40
C CYS A 415 10.56 14.93 18.43
N SER A 416 9.91 13.92 17.85
CA SER A 416 8.45 13.77 17.80
C SER A 416 8.02 12.37 18.21
N ASP A 417 7.05 12.26 19.13
CA ASP A 417 6.51 10.96 19.57
C ASP A 417 5.01 11.03 19.86
N VAL A 418 4.24 11.76 19.05
CA VAL A 418 2.81 11.98 19.35
C VAL A 418 2.05 10.64 19.49
N PRO A 419 1.30 10.40 20.58
CA PRO A 419 0.94 11.33 21.67
C PRO A 419 1.90 11.37 22.88
N LYS A 420 2.94 10.53 22.92
CA LYS A 420 3.97 10.53 23.97
C LYS A 420 4.94 11.73 23.81
N ALA A 421 5.66 12.02 24.89
CA ALA A 421 6.79 12.93 24.83
C ALA A 421 7.95 12.23 24.09
N PRO A 422 8.73 12.96 23.27
CA PRO A 422 9.92 12.39 22.65
C PRO A 422 10.95 12.00 23.72
N ASP A 423 11.70 10.94 23.43
CA ASP A 423 12.87 10.58 24.23
C ASP A 423 13.92 11.71 24.10
N ALA A 424 14.30 12.28 25.24
CA ALA A 424 15.21 13.43 25.27
C ALA A 424 16.59 13.07 24.73
N ALA A 425 17.13 11.89 25.04
CA ALA A 425 18.45 11.49 24.59
C ALA A 425 18.48 11.26 23.07
N ILE A 426 17.41 10.66 22.52
CA ILE A 426 17.26 10.50 21.07
C ILE A 426 17.17 11.87 20.40
N CYS A 427 16.31 12.76 20.90
CA CYS A 427 16.14 14.09 20.32
C CYS A 427 17.44 14.91 20.37
N ASP A 428 18.17 14.88 21.49
CA ASP A 428 19.42 15.61 21.65
C ASP A 428 20.52 15.05 20.71
N ALA A 429 20.54 13.72 20.47
CA ALA A 429 21.43 13.09 19.50
C ALA A 429 21.08 13.47 18.04
N GLU A 430 19.80 13.45 17.68
CA GLU A 430 19.34 13.89 16.35
C GLU A 430 19.59 15.40 16.13
N HIS A 431 19.51 16.21 17.17
CA HIS A 431 19.85 17.62 17.11
C HIS A 431 21.33 17.85 16.80
N ALA A 432 22.24 17.13 17.48
CA ALA A 432 23.67 17.17 17.18
C ALA A 432 23.97 16.71 15.74
N HIS A 433 23.29 15.66 15.27
CA HIS A 433 23.39 15.21 13.87
C HIS A 433 22.92 16.29 12.89
N ALA A 434 21.76 16.91 13.13
CA ALA A 434 21.24 17.98 12.29
C ALA A 434 22.22 19.17 12.20
N GLN A 435 22.82 19.57 13.33
CA GLN A 435 23.84 20.60 13.37
C GLN A 435 25.05 20.22 12.53
N ALA A 436 25.59 19.01 12.69
CA ALA A 436 26.73 18.52 11.91
C ALA A 436 26.44 18.52 10.40
N ARG A 437 25.27 18.01 10.00
CA ARG A 437 24.84 17.99 8.59
C ARG A 437 24.64 19.40 8.03
N TRP A 438 24.13 20.33 8.84
CA TRP A 438 24.04 21.73 8.42
C TRP A 438 25.43 22.36 8.26
N GLN A 439 26.38 22.08 9.16
CA GLN A 439 27.75 22.58 9.01
C GLN A 439 28.43 22.03 7.75
N GLU A 440 28.22 20.75 7.44
CA GLU A 440 28.78 20.09 6.26
C GLU A 440 28.16 20.59 4.94
N THR A 441 26.83 20.66 4.89
CA THR A 441 26.11 20.91 3.62
C THR A 441 25.76 22.36 3.39
N LYS A 442 25.67 23.16 4.45
CA LYS A 442 25.10 24.52 4.47
C LYS A 442 23.71 24.62 3.84
N HIS A 443 22.99 23.50 3.72
CA HIS A 443 21.70 23.44 3.05
C HIS A 443 20.56 23.82 3.99
N ASN A 444 19.55 24.53 3.47
CA ASN A 444 18.42 25.03 4.26
C ASN A 444 17.58 23.91 4.89
N ALA A 445 17.54 22.72 4.28
CA ALA A 445 16.89 21.54 4.88
C ALA A 445 17.51 21.17 6.23
N TRP A 446 18.85 21.14 6.32
CA TRP A 446 19.54 20.82 7.57
C TRP A 446 19.58 21.98 8.57
N LEU A 447 19.56 23.22 8.06
CA LEU A 447 19.33 24.41 8.89
C LEU A 447 17.97 24.34 9.59
N LEU A 448 16.92 24.00 8.84
CA LEU A 448 15.58 23.83 9.38
C LEU A 448 15.54 22.66 10.37
N ALA A 449 16.14 21.51 10.05
CA ALA A 449 16.23 20.37 10.96
C ALA A 449 16.90 20.74 12.28
N THR A 450 18.00 21.52 12.24
CA THR A 450 18.71 22.02 13.42
C THR A 450 17.77 22.81 14.33
N LEU A 451 17.01 23.75 13.77
CA LEU A 451 16.09 24.59 14.55
C LEU A 451 14.85 23.84 15.05
N MET A 452 14.37 22.84 14.29
CA MET A 452 13.23 22.01 14.68
C MET A 452 13.57 21.07 15.84
N THR A 453 14.78 20.52 15.83
CA THR A 453 15.28 19.55 16.83
C THR A 453 15.83 20.22 18.09
N ALA A 454 16.03 21.55 18.08
CA ALA A 454 16.39 22.34 19.26
C ALA A 454 15.23 22.36 20.30
N ARG A 455 15.13 21.29 21.09
CA ARG A 455 14.12 21.13 22.15
C ARG A 455 14.34 22.14 23.28
N GLN A 456 15.60 22.34 23.66
CA GLN A 456 16.05 23.33 24.65
C GLN A 456 17.06 24.27 23.97
N PRO A 457 16.59 25.29 23.23
CA PRO A 457 17.48 26.18 22.49
C PRO A 457 18.54 26.82 23.40
N SER A 458 19.79 26.81 22.93
CA SER A 458 20.95 27.31 23.66
C SER A 458 21.74 28.31 22.82
N ALA A 459 22.81 28.87 23.39
CA ALA A 459 23.72 29.75 22.67
C ALA A 459 24.36 29.05 21.45
N ALA A 460 24.50 27.72 21.47
CA ALA A 460 25.03 26.95 20.35
C ALA A 460 24.11 26.96 19.11
N ASP A 461 22.81 27.24 19.29
CA ASP A 461 21.82 27.30 18.21
C ASP A 461 21.72 28.69 17.57
N LEU A 462 22.31 29.71 18.19
CA LEU A 462 22.22 31.08 17.72
C LEU A 462 22.76 31.26 16.29
N PRO A 463 23.90 30.64 15.88
CA PRO A 463 24.36 30.73 14.50
C PRO A 463 23.36 30.18 13.48
N ALA A 464 22.63 29.10 13.83
CA ALA A 464 21.58 28.56 12.98
C ALA A 464 20.39 29.52 12.91
N ALA A 465 19.98 30.11 14.03
CA ALA A 465 18.90 31.10 14.04
C ALA A 465 19.25 32.32 13.18
N GLU A 466 20.47 32.82 13.26
CA GLU A 466 20.94 33.96 12.45
C GLU A 466 21.03 33.62 10.96
N ALA A 467 21.56 32.45 10.62
CA ALA A 467 21.56 31.97 9.24
C ALA A 467 20.13 31.85 8.67
N ALA A 468 19.19 31.36 9.47
CA ALA A 468 17.78 31.29 9.09
C ALA A 468 17.15 32.68 8.88
N ARG A 469 17.50 33.67 9.71
CA ARG A 469 17.06 35.07 9.52
C ARG A 469 17.59 35.68 8.21
N ALA A 470 18.74 35.24 7.72
CA ALA A 470 19.35 35.72 6.49
C ALA A 470 18.79 35.06 5.21
N VAL A 471 17.98 34.00 5.33
CA VAL A 471 17.39 33.34 4.16
C VAL A 471 16.36 34.26 3.48
N PRO A 472 16.39 34.41 2.14
CA PRO A 472 15.43 35.24 1.40
C PRO A 472 13.98 34.74 1.51
N ALA A 473 13.01 35.65 1.46
CA ALA A 473 11.58 35.36 1.63
C ALA A 473 10.98 34.53 0.47
N GLU A 474 11.65 34.51 -0.68
CA GLU A 474 11.27 33.74 -1.87
C GLU A 474 11.54 32.24 -1.70
N ARG A 475 12.35 31.85 -0.71
CA ARG A 475 12.63 30.44 -0.43
C ARG A 475 11.39 29.76 0.17
N PRO A 476 10.98 28.59 -0.34
CA PRO A 476 9.80 27.85 0.16
C PRO A 476 9.75 27.65 1.67
N GLU A 477 10.90 27.38 2.27
CA GLU A 477 11.10 27.06 3.68
C GLU A 477 11.20 28.30 4.59
N TRP A 478 11.17 29.51 4.03
CA TRP A 478 11.42 30.75 4.76
C TRP A 478 10.54 30.89 6.00
N ALA A 479 9.22 30.68 5.87
CA ALA A 479 8.28 30.85 6.99
C ALA A 479 8.61 29.90 8.15
N SER A 480 8.98 28.67 7.84
CA SER A 480 9.42 27.67 8.83
C SER A 480 10.73 28.08 9.49
N LEU A 481 11.72 28.51 8.70
CA LEU A 481 13.00 28.99 9.21
C LEU A 481 12.84 30.17 10.18
N GLN A 482 12.05 31.18 9.80
CA GLN A 482 11.77 32.32 10.66
C GLN A 482 11.04 31.92 11.95
N PHE A 483 10.03 31.06 11.83
CA PHE A 483 9.24 30.59 12.97
C PHE A 483 10.10 29.83 14.00
N TYR A 484 10.94 28.91 13.55
CA TYR A 484 11.80 28.15 14.46
C TYR A 484 13.01 28.95 14.96
N ALA A 485 13.56 29.86 14.16
CA ALA A 485 14.60 30.80 14.62
C ALA A 485 14.10 31.69 15.77
N ALA A 486 12.84 32.14 15.73
CA ALA A 486 12.25 32.94 16.79
C ALA A 486 12.26 32.23 18.16
N ARG A 487 12.10 30.90 18.19
CA ARG A 487 12.21 30.11 19.44
C ARG A 487 13.60 30.20 20.05
N VAL A 488 14.64 30.10 19.21
CA VAL A 488 16.04 30.22 19.64
C VAL A 488 16.33 31.64 20.10
N LEU A 489 15.97 32.65 19.30
CA LEU A 489 16.20 34.07 19.62
C LEU A 489 15.58 34.45 20.96
N ARG A 490 14.34 34.04 21.23
CA ARG A 490 13.68 34.27 22.53
C ARG A 490 14.42 33.60 23.68
N ALA A 491 14.84 32.34 23.52
CA ALA A 491 15.61 31.64 24.56
C ALA A 491 16.96 32.32 24.87
N GLN A 492 17.49 33.10 23.92
CA GLN A 492 18.70 33.90 24.08
C GLN A 492 18.42 35.37 24.45
N GLY A 493 17.20 35.71 24.89
CA GLY A 493 16.83 37.06 25.32
C GLY A 493 16.64 38.09 24.20
N ARG A 494 16.66 37.67 22.93
CA ARG A 494 16.46 38.54 21.74
C ARG A 494 14.98 38.63 21.38
N GLU A 495 14.16 39.08 22.32
CA GLU A 495 12.68 39.12 22.16
C GLU A 495 12.21 40.00 21.00
N ALA A 496 12.85 41.16 20.79
CA ALA A 496 12.51 42.06 19.70
C ALA A 496 12.69 41.38 18.34
N ASP A 497 13.84 40.72 18.12
CA ASP A 497 14.14 40.00 16.88
C ASP A 497 13.19 38.81 16.67
N ALA A 498 12.88 38.08 17.75
CA ALA A 498 11.92 36.97 17.71
C ALA A 498 10.51 37.45 17.32
N ARG A 499 10.06 38.58 17.89
CA ARG A 499 8.77 39.20 17.56
C ARG A 499 8.72 39.64 16.11
N THR A 500 9.74 40.36 15.63
CA THR A 500 9.83 40.78 14.23
C THR A 500 9.81 39.58 13.28
N ALA A 501 10.47 38.48 13.62
CA ALA A 501 10.41 37.26 12.83
C ALA A 501 9.00 36.67 12.73
N LEU A 502 8.31 36.55 13.87
CA LEU A 502 6.96 35.99 13.92
C LEU A 502 5.91 36.89 13.26
N GLU A 503 6.03 38.21 13.37
CA GLU A 503 5.17 39.17 12.66
C GLU A 503 5.33 39.05 11.15
N ALA A 504 6.56 38.89 10.66
CA ALA A 504 6.83 38.66 9.25
C ALA A 504 6.22 37.32 8.76
N VAL A 505 6.30 36.25 9.58
CA VAL A 505 5.62 34.98 9.28
C VAL A 505 4.11 35.14 9.24
N ALA A 506 3.51 35.87 10.20
CA ALA A 506 2.07 36.09 10.28
C ALA A 506 1.52 36.88 9.08
N ALA A 507 2.36 37.71 8.45
CA ALA A 507 2.08 38.46 7.23
C ALA A 507 2.38 37.67 5.94
N SER A 508 3.01 36.50 6.03
CA SER A 508 3.39 35.72 4.85
C SER A 508 2.18 35.22 4.07
N PRO A 509 2.15 35.37 2.73
CA PRO A 509 1.09 34.81 1.90
C PRO A 509 1.12 33.27 1.83
N THR A 510 2.25 32.65 2.18
CA THR A 510 2.39 31.18 2.21
C THR A 510 1.90 30.56 3.52
N LEU A 511 1.57 31.38 4.53
CA LEU A 511 1.05 30.87 5.80
C LEU A 511 -0.44 30.52 5.65
N HIS A 512 -0.77 29.25 5.80
CA HIS A 512 -2.15 28.81 5.68
C HIS A 512 -2.97 29.25 6.91
N LYS A 513 -4.27 29.53 6.73
CA LYS A 513 -5.17 29.98 7.83
C LYS A 513 -5.20 29.05 9.06
N ARG A 514 -4.99 27.75 8.85
CA ARG A 514 -4.92 26.73 9.93
C ARG A 514 -3.62 26.80 10.75
N GLU A 515 -2.59 27.45 10.23
CA GLU A 515 -1.29 27.59 10.89
C GLU A 515 -1.20 28.90 11.69
N ARG A 516 -2.01 29.91 11.33
CA ARG A 516 -2.08 31.22 12.00
C ARG A 516 -2.21 31.13 13.54
N PRO A 517 -3.05 30.25 14.13
CA PRO A 517 -3.12 30.11 15.58
C PRO A 517 -1.80 29.72 16.24
N LEU A 518 -0.92 28.96 15.55
CA LEU A 518 0.40 28.58 16.07
C LEU A 518 1.34 29.79 16.14
N VAL A 519 1.33 30.63 15.10
CA VAL A 519 2.15 31.85 15.04
C VAL A 519 1.67 32.87 16.07
N GLU A 520 0.36 33.06 16.19
CA GLU A 520 -0.23 33.93 17.20
C GLU A 520 0.07 33.47 18.63
N ALA A 521 0.02 32.16 18.89
CA ALA A 521 0.42 31.61 20.18
C ALA A 521 1.90 31.89 20.47
N ALA A 522 2.77 31.75 19.46
CA ALA A 522 4.19 32.06 19.59
C ALA A 522 4.45 33.56 19.89
N LEU A 523 3.68 34.46 19.27
CA LEU A 523 3.74 35.92 19.51
C LEU A 523 3.27 36.32 20.92
N ARG A 524 2.32 35.58 21.49
CA ARG A 524 1.79 35.84 22.84
C ARG A 524 2.65 35.25 23.96
N ALA A 525 3.46 34.23 23.65
CA ALA A 525 4.35 33.62 24.61
C ALA A 525 5.45 34.62 25.01
N ARG A 526 5.42 35.03 26.28
CA ARG A 526 6.42 35.89 26.92
C ARG A 526 7.70 35.09 27.14
#